data_AF-A0A524GAA5-F1
#
_entry.id   AF-A0A524GAA5-F1
#
_cell.length_a   1.000
_cell.length_b   1.000
_cell.length_c   1.000
_cell.angle_alpha   90.00
_cell.angle_beta   90.00
_cell.angle_gamma   90.00
#
_symmetry.space_group_name_H-M   'P 1'
#
loop_
_entity.id
_entity.type
_entity.pdbx_description
1 polymer ?
#
loop_
_entity_poly.entity_id
_entity_poly.type
_entity_poly.pdbx_seq_one_letter_code
_entity_poly.pdbx_strand_id
1 'polypeptide(L)'
;MRQNQLTLVTGKSVTIDNSLMFSDTLTESLWDTVKNHTLHIILREPALLELARRKDPGVIAFCDILINSEDQESWFSALKALETLNTYDAAQRLLVLGGSSSTTDRKIVLGVLARILTSSHRENFRRLIRSIISPGELDVSEWSPIALRMLEFVCSEKGIDLVYPPLSDYQIQLMTAEQESVESK
;
A
#
# COMPACT_ATOMS: atom_id res chain seq x y z
N MET A 1 -23.15 15.61 -17.75
CA MET A 1 -22.31 14.48 -17.27
C MET A 1 -20.86 14.95 -17.29
N ARG A 2 -20.20 15.08 -16.14
CA ARG A 2 -18.78 15.49 -16.07
C ARG A 2 -17.91 14.25 -16.36
N GLN A 3 -17.63 14.00 -17.64
CA GLN A 3 -17.09 12.72 -18.12
C GLN A 3 -15.58 12.51 -17.90
N ASN A 4 -14.88 13.45 -17.26
CA ASN A 4 -13.41 13.42 -17.17
C ASN A 4 -12.88 13.77 -15.77
N GLN A 5 -13.53 13.23 -14.74
CA GLN A 5 -13.15 13.46 -13.34
C GLN A 5 -12.71 12.17 -12.68
N LEU A 6 -11.65 12.26 -11.87
CA LEU A 6 -11.26 11.21 -10.93
C LEU A 6 -11.55 11.69 -9.51
N THR A 7 -12.49 11.03 -8.85
CA THR A 7 -12.85 11.28 -7.46
C THR A 7 -11.97 10.42 -6.56
N LEU A 8 -11.27 11.08 -5.65
CA LEU A 8 -10.45 10.42 -4.65
C LEU A 8 -11.33 10.03 -3.46
N VAL A 9 -11.18 8.79 -2.99
CA VAL A 9 -11.88 8.30 -1.79
C VAL A 9 -10.84 8.00 -0.72
N THR A 10 -11.15 8.38 0.52
CA THR A 10 -10.34 8.10 1.70
C THR A 10 -11.19 7.36 2.74
N GLY A 11 -10.83 6.12 3.02
CA GLY A 11 -11.39 5.30 4.08
C GLY A 11 -10.66 5.51 5.41
N LYS A 12 -11.37 5.27 6.53
CA LYS A 12 -10.74 5.18 7.85
C LYS A 12 -10.03 3.83 7.97
N SER A 13 -8.71 3.86 8.12
CA SER A 13 -7.94 2.68 8.48
C SER A 13 -8.17 2.35 9.96
N VAL A 14 -8.65 1.15 10.25
CA VAL A 14 -8.72 0.63 11.62
C VAL A 14 -7.37 -0.03 11.91
N THR A 15 -6.46 0.72 12.51
CA THR A 15 -5.23 0.17 13.08
C THR A 15 -5.57 -0.65 14.32
N ILE A 16 -5.63 -1.98 14.18
CA ILE A 16 -5.61 -2.89 15.33
C ILE A 16 -4.15 -3.06 15.73
N ASP A 17 -3.69 -2.19 16.62
CA ASP A 17 -2.31 -2.20 17.13
C ASP A 17 -2.18 -3.26 18.25
N ASN A 18 -1.93 -4.52 17.86
CA ASN A 18 -1.59 -5.60 18.78
C ASN A 18 -0.07 -5.81 18.85
N SER A 19 0.68 -4.72 19.06
CA SER A 19 2.14 -4.77 19.23
C SER A 19 2.54 -5.37 20.59
N LEU A 20 2.74 -6.69 20.63
CA LEU A 20 3.62 -7.33 21.61
C LEU A 20 4.99 -7.54 20.96
N MET A 21 5.98 -6.73 21.37
CA MET A 21 7.37 -6.92 20.96
C MET A 21 7.95 -8.16 21.62
N PHE A 22 7.86 -9.30 20.95
CA PHE A 22 8.61 -10.51 21.33
C PHE A 22 10.03 -10.41 20.75
N SER A 23 11.03 -10.46 21.64
CA SER A 23 12.46 -10.39 21.30
C SER A 23 12.92 -11.48 20.34
N ASP A 24 14.14 -11.33 19.81
CA ASP A 24 14.82 -12.12 18.76
C ASP A 24 14.88 -13.66 18.96
N THR A 25 14.31 -14.20 20.03
CA THR A 25 14.38 -15.62 20.42
C THR A 25 13.37 -16.54 19.72
N LEU A 26 12.52 -16.01 18.83
CA LEU A 26 11.42 -16.78 18.21
C LEU A 26 11.47 -16.85 16.66
N THR A 27 12.51 -16.31 16.01
CA THR A 27 12.53 -16.23 14.53
C THR A 27 12.42 -17.59 13.85
N GLU A 28 13.08 -18.64 14.36
CA GLU A 28 12.94 -20.01 13.82
C GLU A 28 11.52 -20.54 14.00
N SER A 29 10.91 -20.34 15.17
CA SER A 29 9.53 -20.73 15.46
C SER A 29 8.49 -20.01 14.59
N LEU A 30 8.74 -18.73 14.27
CA LEU A 30 7.94 -17.97 13.32
C LEU A 30 8.05 -18.57 11.91
N TRP A 31 9.26 -18.89 11.46
CA TRP A 31 9.47 -19.54 10.16
C TRP A 31 8.85 -20.93 10.07
N ASP A 32 8.91 -21.72 11.14
CA ASP A 32 8.24 -23.02 11.22
C ASP A 32 6.73 -22.86 11.03
N THR A 33 6.13 -21.85 11.68
CA THR A 33 4.71 -21.54 11.53
C THR A 33 4.39 -21.12 10.09
N VAL A 34 5.18 -20.20 9.51
CA VAL A 34 4.98 -19.67 8.16
C VAL A 34 5.10 -20.75 7.07
N LYS A 35 6.04 -21.68 7.24
CA LYS A 35 6.30 -22.77 6.28
C LYS A 35 5.40 -24.00 6.50
N ASN A 36 4.61 -24.03 7.57
CA ASN A 36 3.73 -25.16 7.84
C ASN A 36 2.52 -25.19 6.90
N HIS A 37 2.65 -25.83 5.74
CA HIS A 37 1.60 -25.96 4.74
C HIS A 37 0.35 -26.74 5.18
N THR A 38 0.39 -27.39 6.35
CA THR A 38 -0.82 -28.01 6.94
C THR A 38 -1.74 -26.96 7.57
N LEU A 39 -1.24 -25.75 7.85
CA LEU A 39 -2.01 -24.63 8.37
C LEU A 39 -2.52 -23.76 7.22
N HIS A 40 -3.76 -23.30 7.38
CA HIS A 40 -4.33 -22.29 6.50
C HIS A 40 -3.52 -20.98 6.55
N ILE A 41 -3.44 -20.24 5.44
CA ILE A 41 -2.62 -19.02 5.37
C ILE A 41 -3.06 -17.97 6.41
N ILE A 42 -4.34 -17.87 6.74
CA ILE A 42 -4.85 -16.97 7.79
C ILE A 42 -4.15 -17.20 9.14
N LEU A 43 -3.79 -18.45 9.47
CA LEU A 43 -3.09 -18.77 10.72
C LEU A 43 -1.58 -18.55 10.63
N ARG A 44 -1.04 -18.49 9.40
CA ARG A 44 0.38 -18.27 9.11
C ARG A 44 0.72 -16.80 8.92
N GLU A 45 -0.25 -16.00 8.43
CA GLU A 45 -0.08 -14.58 8.10
C GLU A 45 0.47 -13.76 9.28
N PRO A 46 -0.03 -13.88 10.54
CA PRO A 46 0.52 -13.09 11.64
C PRO A 46 2.01 -13.31 11.87
N ALA A 47 2.48 -14.56 11.74
CA ALA A 47 3.90 -14.88 11.87
C ALA A 47 4.72 -14.31 10.71
N LEU A 48 4.18 -14.34 9.49
CA LEU A 48 4.80 -13.72 8.31
C LEU A 48 4.91 -12.19 8.45
N LEU A 49 3.84 -11.54 8.90
CA LEU A 49 3.83 -10.08 9.12
C LEU A 49 4.79 -9.68 10.23
N GLU A 50 4.93 -10.49 11.27
CA GLU A 50 5.90 -10.23 12.33
C GLU A 50 7.35 -10.37 11.82
N LEU A 51 7.66 -11.39 11.00
CA LEU A 51 8.96 -11.50 10.33
C LEU A 51 9.22 -10.33 9.38
N ALA A 52 8.19 -9.89 8.63
CA ALA A 52 8.27 -8.72 7.75
C ALA A 52 8.58 -7.44 8.54
N ARG A 53 7.91 -7.24 9.68
CA ARG A 53 8.13 -6.09 10.57
C ARG A 53 9.55 -6.07 11.13
N ARG A 54 10.11 -7.24 11.45
CA ARG A 54 11.52 -7.42 11.84
C ARG A 54 12.50 -7.27 10.68
N LYS A 55 12.00 -7.14 9.45
CA LYS A 55 12.80 -7.09 8.22
C LYS A 55 13.68 -8.32 8.05
N ASP A 56 13.15 -9.49 8.41
CA ASP A 56 13.87 -10.75 8.22
C ASP A 56 14.18 -10.97 6.72
N PRO A 57 15.44 -11.30 6.37
CA PRO A 57 15.87 -11.35 4.97
C PRO A 57 15.18 -12.43 4.14
N GLY A 58 14.61 -13.47 4.77
CA GLY A 58 13.90 -14.55 4.06
C GLY A 58 12.51 -14.15 3.56
N VAL A 59 11.93 -13.06 4.06
CA VAL A 59 10.53 -12.69 3.81
C VAL A 59 10.27 -12.39 2.33
N ILE A 60 11.17 -11.66 1.66
CA ILE A 60 10.98 -11.33 0.23
C ILE A 60 10.93 -12.59 -0.63
N ALA A 61 11.88 -13.51 -0.43
CA ALA A 61 11.91 -14.78 -1.17
C ALA A 61 10.67 -15.64 -0.87
N PHE A 62 10.15 -15.58 0.35
CA PHE A 62 8.91 -16.27 0.69
C PHE A 62 7.67 -15.63 0.05
N CYS A 63 7.60 -14.30 0.01
CA CYS A 63 6.54 -13.57 -0.71
C CYS A 63 6.52 -13.95 -2.20
N ASP A 64 7.67 -14.19 -2.82
CA ASP A 64 7.72 -14.67 -4.21
C ASP A 64 7.04 -16.03 -4.40
N ILE A 65 7.20 -16.94 -3.45
CA ILE A 65 6.51 -18.23 -3.48
C ILE A 65 5.00 -18.01 -3.37
N LEU A 66 4.57 -17.18 -2.43
CA LEU A 66 3.15 -16.90 -2.20
C LEU A 66 2.48 -16.18 -3.38
N ILE A 67 3.17 -15.24 -4.04
CA ILE A 67 2.67 -14.50 -5.21
C ILE A 67 2.41 -15.44 -6.40
N ASN A 68 3.23 -16.50 -6.53
CA ASN A 68 3.09 -17.49 -7.59
C ASN A 68 2.17 -18.66 -7.20
N SER A 69 1.57 -18.63 -6.01
CA SER A 69 0.57 -19.61 -5.58
C SER A 69 -0.75 -19.44 -6.34
N GLU A 70 -1.47 -20.54 -6.56
CA GLU A 70 -2.85 -20.48 -7.07
C GLU A 70 -3.86 -20.01 -6.00
N ASP A 71 -3.44 -20.03 -4.72
CA ASP A 71 -4.26 -19.55 -3.61
C ASP A 71 -4.27 -18.03 -3.52
N GLN A 72 -5.45 -17.43 -3.72
CA GLN A 72 -5.65 -16.00 -3.69
C GLN A 72 -5.38 -15.40 -2.30
N GLU A 73 -5.63 -16.14 -1.22
CA GLU A 73 -5.34 -15.63 0.12
C GLU A 73 -3.84 -15.53 0.36
N SER A 74 -3.07 -16.53 -0.08
CA SER A 74 -1.60 -16.48 -0.11
C SER A 74 -1.08 -15.26 -0.86
N TRP A 75 -1.68 -14.94 -2.02
CA TRP A 75 -1.33 -13.75 -2.78
C TRP A 75 -1.57 -12.46 -1.99
N PHE A 76 -2.73 -12.31 -1.33
CA PHE A 76 -3.02 -11.15 -0.49
C PHE A 76 -2.09 -11.06 0.73
N SER A 77 -1.79 -12.18 1.40
CA SER A 77 -0.84 -12.21 2.51
C SER A 77 0.56 -11.77 2.08
N ALA A 78 0.99 -12.13 0.86
CA ALA A 78 2.26 -11.67 0.31
C ALA A 78 2.29 -10.15 0.11
N LEU A 79 1.21 -9.55 -0.41
CA LEU A 79 1.11 -8.10 -0.56
C LEU A 79 1.19 -7.38 0.78
N LYS A 80 0.45 -7.85 1.80
CA LYS A 80 0.52 -7.28 3.16
C LYS A 80 1.92 -7.39 3.76
N ALA A 81 2.61 -8.52 3.53
CA ALA A 81 3.97 -8.71 4.02
C ALA A 81 4.98 -7.79 3.31
N LEU A 82 4.86 -7.62 1.99
CA LEU A 82 5.68 -6.65 1.23
C LEU A 82 5.41 -5.21 1.67
N GLU A 83 4.15 -4.87 1.93
CA GLU A 83 3.78 -3.58 2.51
C GLU A 83 4.43 -3.37 3.88
N THR A 84 4.33 -4.38 4.75
CA THR A 84 4.87 -4.35 6.11
C THR A 84 6.40 -4.24 6.12
N LEU A 85 7.08 -4.89 5.17
CA LEU A 85 8.53 -4.74 5.00
C LEU A 85 8.93 -3.28 4.75
N ASN A 86 8.16 -2.57 3.92
CA ASN A 86 8.37 -1.16 3.56
C ASN A 86 9.85 -0.86 3.22
N THR A 87 10.43 -1.71 2.36
CA THR A 87 11.83 -1.61 1.91
C THR A 87 11.91 -1.26 0.43
N TYR A 88 13.10 -0.85 -0.01
CA TYR A 88 13.38 -0.63 -1.43
C TYR A 88 13.06 -1.88 -2.27
N ASP A 89 13.52 -3.05 -1.83
CA ASP A 89 13.32 -4.31 -2.54
C ASP A 89 11.84 -4.73 -2.59
N ALA A 90 11.08 -4.46 -1.52
CA ALA A 90 9.64 -4.73 -1.50
C ALA A 90 8.90 -3.86 -2.54
N ALA A 91 9.20 -2.56 -2.60
CA ALA A 91 8.62 -1.67 -3.60
C ALA A 91 9.00 -2.08 -5.04
N GLN A 92 10.26 -2.50 -5.25
CA GLN A 92 10.71 -3.02 -6.53
C GLN A 92 9.95 -4.29 -6.93
N ARG A 93 9.65 -5.18 -5.98
CA ARG A 93 8.88 -6.40 -6.24
C ARG A 93 7.44 -6.10 -6.62
N LEU A 94 6.79 -5.17 -5.91
CA LEU A 94 5.45 -4.71 -6.25
C LEU A 94 5.39 -4.02 -7.62
N LEU A 95 6.43 -3.28 -8.02
CA LEU A 95 6.53 -2.70 -9.36
C LEU A 95 6.55 -3.77 -10.46
N VAL A 96 7.39 -4.80 -10.28
CA VAL A 96 7.45 -5.92 -11.23
C VAL A 96 6.10 -6.64 -11.30
N LEU A 97 5.51 -6.93 -10.14
CA LEU A 97 4.20 -7.59 -10.07
C LEU A 97 3.11 -6.74 -10.74
N GLY A 98 3.08 -5.43 -10.51
CA GLY A 98 2.11 -4.54 -11.15
C GLY A 98 2.26 -4.51 -12.67
N GLY A 99 3.49 -4.61 -13.18
CA GLY A 99 3.79 -4.66 -14.61
C GLY A 99 3.29 -5.94 -15.30
N SER A 100 3.33 -7.09 -14.62
CA SER A 100 2.92 -8.40 -15.16
C SER A 100 1.47 -8.79 -14.85
N SER A 101 0.83 -8.12 -13.89
CA SER A 101 -0.52 -8.43 -13.43
C SER A 101 -1.64 -8.09 -14.42
N SER A 102 -2.80 -8.74 -14.26
CA SER A 102 -4.06 -8.37 -14.93
C SER A 102 -4.49 -6.95 -14.54
N THR A 103 -5.40 -6.32 -15.30
CA THR A 103 -5.88 -4.96 -14.99
C THR A 103 -6.48 -4.84 -13.59
N THR A 104 -7.19 -5.86 -13.11
CA THR A 104 -7.83 -5.88 -11.78
C THR A 104 -6.77 -5.96 -10.69
N ASP A 105 -5.89 -6.97 -10.75
CA ASP A 105 -4.87 -7.19 -9.72
C ASP A 105 -3.87 -6.03 -9.68
N ARG A 106 -3.59 -5.45 -10.85
CA ARG A 106 -2.72 -4.28 -10.98
C ARG A 106 -3.23 -3.08 -10.19
N LYS A 107 -4.54 -2.87 -10.07
CA LYS A 107 -5.10 -1.79 -9.21
C LYS A 107 -4.84 -2.04 -7.73
N ILE A 108 -4.95 -3.30 -7.28
CA ILE A 108 -4.67 -3.69 -5.90
C ILE A 108 -3.18 -3.49 -5.60
N VAL A 109 -2.31 -4.00 -6.47
CA VAL A 109 -0.85 -3.85 -6.34
C VAL A 109 -0.44 -2.38 -6.37
N LEU A 110 -1.06 -1.58 -7.24
CA LEU A 110 -0.84 -0.13 -7.28
C LEU A 110 -1.18 0.54 -5.94
N GLY A 111 -2.31 0.17 -5.32
CA GLY A 111 -2.71 0.69 -4.01
C GLY A 111 -1.67 0.39 -2.94
N VAL A 112 -1.22 -0.87 -2.85
CA VAL A 112 -0.19 -1.28 -1.89
C VAL A 112 1.15 -0.57 -2.16
N LEU A 113 1.59 -0.53 -3.42
CA LEU A 113 2.82 0.13 -3.82
C LEU A 113 2.80 1.63 -3.49
N ALA A 114 1.66 2.29 -3.66
CA ALA A 114 1.52 3.72 -3.38
C ALA A 114 1.76 4.08 -1.91
N ARG A 115 1.43 3.17 -0.97
CA ARG A 115 1.64 3.35 0.47
C ARG A 115 3.11 3.28 0.87
N ILE A 116 3.89 2.40 0.22
CA ILE A 116 5.34 2.24 0.49
C ILE A 116 6.26 2.94 -0.50
N LEU A 117 5.70 3.77 -1.40
CA LEU A 117 6.46 4.36 -2.50
C LEU A 117 7.53 5.34 -2.00
N THR A 118 8.77 5.11 -2.42
CA THR A 118 9.90 6.00 -2.17
C THR A 118 10.29 6.81 -3.41
N SER A 119 11.12 7.84 -3.23
CA SER A 119 11.58 8.70 -4.33
C SER A 119 12.31 7.95 -5.44
N SER A 120 13.03 6.88 -5.09
CA SER A 120 13.78 6.05 -6.04
C SER A 120 12.91 5.34 -7.07
N HIS A 121 11.62 5.16 -6.79
CA HIS A 121 10.70 4.38 -7.62
C HIS A 121 9.70 5.24 -8.43
N ARG A 122 9.81 6.57 -8.34
CA ARG A 122 8.83 7.53 -8.89
C ARG A 122 8.52 7.32 -10.37
N GLU A 123 9.54 7.18 -11.21
CA GLU A 123 9.34 7.09 -12.66
C GLU A 123 8.70 5.74 -13.06
N ASN A 124 9.09 4.65 -12.40
CA ASN A 124 8.46 3.34 -12.64
C ASN A 124 6.99 3.36 -12.18
N PHE A 125 6.71 3.95 -11.01
CA PHE A 125 5.33 4.14 -10.53
C PHE A 125 4.50 5.01 -11.48
N ARG A 126 5.08 6.13 -11.97
CA ARG A 126 4.43 7.02 -12.94
C ARG A 126 4.02 6.29 -14.22
N ARG A 127 4.88 5.42 -14.75
CA ARG A 127 4.56 4.59 -15.93
C ARG A 127 3.42 3.62 -15.64
N LEU A 128 3.47 2.97 -14.47
CA LEU A 128 2.44 2.03 -14.03
C LEU A 128 1.07 2.72 -13.91
N ILE A 129 0.97 3.81 -13.13
CA ILE A 129 -0.28 4.53 -12.91
C ILE A 129 -0.85 5.10 -14.21
N ARG A 130 0.00 5.59 -15.12
CA ARG A 130 -0.42 6.07 -16.45
C ARG A 130 -1.12 5.00 -17.27
N SER A 131 -0.78 3.72 -17.11
CA SER A 131 -1.43 2.62 -17.82
C SER A 131 -2.80 2.24 -17.25
N ILE A 132 -3.11 2.63 -16.01
CA ILE A 132 -4.29 2.16 -15.27
C ILE A 132 -5.33 3.28 -15.09
N ILE A 133 -4.86 4.52 -14.95
CA ILE A 133 -5.70 5.62 -14.51
C ILE A 133 -6.72 6.01 -15.58
N SER A 134 -7.97 6.13 -15.15
CA SER A 134 -9.15 6.52 -15.94
C SER A 134 -10.11 7.35 -15.06
N PRO A 135 -10.99 8.17 -15.64
CA PRO A 135 -12.07 8.81 -14.89
C PRO A 135 -12.90 7.79 -14.07
N GLY A 136 -13.40 8.21 -12.92
CA GLY A 136 -14.12 7.35 -11.97
C GLY A 136 -13.69 7.58 -10.52
N GLU A 137 -13.72 6.53 -9.71
CA GLU A 137 -13.30 6.57 -8.31
C GLU A 137 -11.98 5.83 -8.12
N LEU A 138 -11.10 6.41 -7.29
CA LEU A 138 -9.86 5.79 -6.85
C LEU A 138 -9.70 5.96 -5.35
N ASP A 139 -9.59 4.84 -4.66
CA ASP A 139 -9.21 4.82 -3.25
C ASP A 139 -7.71 5.15 -3.12
N VAL A 140 -7.43 6.26 -2.45
CA VAL A 140 -6.07 6.75 -2.18
C VAL A 140 -5.73 6.71 -0.69
N SER A 141 -6.47 5.91 0.08
CA SER A 141 -6.25 5.74 1.52
C SER A 141 -4.81 5.35 1.80
N GLU A 142 -4.17 6.13 2.69
CA GLU A 142 -2.79 5.95 3.13
C GLU A 142 -1.73 6.02 2.02
N TRP A 143 -2.09 6.48 0.82
CA TRP A 143 -1.11 6.71 -0.24
C TRP A 143 -0.05 7.70 0.24
N SER A 144 1.21 7.37 -0.05
CA SER A 144 2.32 8.26 0.32
C SER A 144 2.19 9.61 -0.40
N PRO A 145 2.73 10.70 0.17
CA PRO A 145 2.75 12.00 -0.50
C PRO A 145 3.44 11.97 -1.87
N ILE A 146 4.38 11.05 -2.06
CA ILE A 146 5.07 10.86 -3.34
C ILE A 146 4.11 10.26 -4.38
N ALA A 147 3.33 9.25 -4.00
CA ALA A 147 2.35 8.63 -4.88
C ALA A 147 1.25 9.62 -5.29
N LEU A 148 0.74 10.41 -4.35
CA LEU A 148 -0.27 11.45 -4.62
C LEU A 148 0.23 12.50 -5.62
N ARG A 149 1.45 13.01 -5.46
CA ARG A 149 2.06 13.95 -6.42
C ARG A 149 2.23 13.34 -7.82
N MET A 150 2.56 12.04 -7.90
CA MET A 150 2.66 11.36 -9.18
C MET A 150 1.30 11.13 -9.83
N LEU A 151 0.26 10.86 -9.02
CA LEU A 151 -1.12 10.79 -9.51
C LEU A 151 -1.56 12.14 -10.06
N GLU A 152 -1.38 13.23 -9.32
CA GLU A 152 -1.66 14.61 -9.77
C GLU A 152 -0.98 14.92 -11.10
N PHE A 153 0.31 14.61 -11.19
CA PHE A 153 1.09 14.80 -12.40
C PHE A 153 0.49 14.01 -13.57
N VAL A 154 0.23 12.71 -13.41
CA VAL A 154 -0.30 11.88 -14.50
C VAL A 154 -1.73 12.25 -14.89
N CYS A 155 -2.58 12.62 -13.93
CA CYS A 155 -3.93 13.13 -14.21
C CYS A 155 -3.87 14.41 -15.04
N SER A 156 -2.98 15.35 -14.69
CA SER A 156 -2.77 16.57 -15.47
C SER A 156 -2.31 16.28 -16.91
N GLU A 157 -1.39 15.32 -17.11
CA GLU A 157 -0.94 14.90 -18.44
C GLU A 157 -2.05 14.27 -19.29
N LYS A 158 -3.01 13.61 -18.66
CA LYS A 158 -4.17 13.00 -19.32
C LYS A 158 -5.37 13.94 -19.44
N GLY A 159 -5.28 15.15 -18.89
CA GLY A 159 -6.39 16.09 -18.80
C GLY A 159 -7.53 15.60 -17.91
N ILE A 160 -7.26 14.75 -16.91
CA ILE A 160 -8.25 14.27 -15.94
C ILE A 160 -8.28 15.24 -14.75
N ASP A 161 -9.45 15.78 -14.42
CA ASP A 161 -9.62 16.65 -13.27
C ASP A 161 -9.68 15.82 -11.98
N LEU A 162 -8.83 16.14 -11.02
CA LEU A 162 -8.87 15.53 -9.68
C LEU A 162 -9.94 16.21 -8.82
N VAL A 163 -10.79 15.40 -8.21
CA VAL A 163 -11.79 15.84 -7.24
C VAL A 163 -11.46 15.19 -5.90
N TYR A 164 -11.02 15.99 -4.94
CA TYR A 164 -10.82 15.53 -3.58
C TYR A 164 -12.18 15.38 -2.88
N PRO A 165 -12.34 14.39 -1.99
CA PRO A 165 -13.54 14.32 -1.18
C PRO A 165 -13.59 15.59 -0.31
N PRO A 166 -14.77 16.13 -0.02
CA PRO A 166 -14.89 17.26 0.90
C PRO A 166 -14.19 16.86 2.20
N LEU A 167 -13.27 17.71 2.67
CA LEU A 167 -12.60 17.56 3.95
C LEU A 167 -13.68 17.24 4.99
N SER A 168 -13.52 16.16 5.75
CA SER A 168 -14.43 15.91 6.88
C SER A 168 -14.41 17.15 7.78
N ASP A 169 -15.54 17.53 8.39
CA ASP A 169 -15.64 18.71 9.26
C ASP A 169 -14.55 18.76 10.34
N TYR A 170 -14.02 17.59 10.72
CA TYR A 170 -12.90 17.41 11.63
C TYR A 170 -11.55 17.97 11.11
N GLN A 171 -11.28 17.85 9.81
CA GLN A 171 -10.07 18.38 9.17
C GLN A 171 -10.17 19.89 8.95
N ILE A 172 -11.38 20.40 8.70
CA ILE A 172 -11.64 21.85 8.63
C ILE A 172 -11.39 22.49 10.00
N GLN A 173 -11.84 21.86 11.09
CA GLN A 173 -11.59 22.34 12.46
C GLN A 173 -10.10 22.38 12.85
N LEU A 174 -9.30 21.39 12.43
CA LEU A 174 -7.85 21.37 12.67
C LEU A 174 -7.12 22.47 11.90
N MET A 175 -7.52 22.74 10.65
CA MET A 175 -6.94 23.81 9.84
C MET A 175 -7.32 25.21 10.34
N THR A 176 -8.53 25.41 10.88
CA THR A 176 -8.93 26.67 11.53
C THR A 176 -8.23 26.89 12.87
N ALA A 177 -7.99 25.82 13.64
CA ALA A 177 -7.29 25.91 14.93
C ALA A 177 -5.80 26.26 14.77
N GLU A 178 -5.13 25.80 13.71
CA GLU A 178 -3.75 26.19 13.42
C GLU A 178 -3.63 27.66 12.98
N GLN A 179 -4.62 28.21 12.26
CA GLN A 179 -4.64 29.61 11.84
C GLN A 179 -4.91 30.59 13.00
N GLU A 180 -5.80 30.27 13.94
CA GLU A 180 -6.05 31.11 15.13
C GLU A 180 -4.85 31.15 16.10
N SER A 181 -3.99 30.13 16.08
CA SER A 181 -2.77 30.09 16.90
C SER A 181 -1.64 30.97 16.39
N VAL A 182 -1.68 31.36 15.10
CA VAL A 182 -0.66 32.21 14.45
C VAL A 182 -1.04 33.69 14.50
N GLU A 183 -2.33 34.02 14.51
CA GLU A 183 -2.80 35.42 14.67
C GLU A 183 -2.84 35.91 16.13
N SER A 184 -2.64 35.01 17.11
CA SER A 184 -2.62 35.36 18.55
C SER A 184 -1.21 35.59 19.12
N LYS A 185 -0.21 35.88 18.29
CA LYS A 185 1.16 36.24 18.72
C LYS A 185 1.60 37.61 18.23
#